data_AF-A0A1H6ERX2-F1
#
_entry.id   AF-A0A1H6ERX2-F1
#
_cell.length_a   1.000
_cell.length_b   1.000
_cell.length_c   1.000
_cell.angle_alpha   90.00
_cell.angle_beta   90.00
_cell.angle_gamma   90.00
#
_symmetry.space_group_name_H-M   'P 1'
#
loop_
_entity.id
_entity.type
_entity.pdbx_description
1 polymer ?
#
loop_
_entity_poly.entity_id
_entity_poly.type
_entity_poly.pdbx_seq_one_letter_code
_entity_poly.pdbx_strand_id
1 'polypeptide(L)'
;MAHPPRRRFSATLIVVFTLAAGLPAPSYAAPEPEQTPDDLTLWYDKPATDWETQALPIGNGPLGAMIFGGVASERIQFNEKTLWTGGPGSPGYDHGG
;
A
#
# COMPACT_ATOMS: atom_id res chain seq x y z
N MET A 1 15.29 13.80 -7.26
CA MET A 1 14.21 13.10 -6.53
C MET A 1 14.86 12.14 -5.55
N ALA A 2 14.83 12.48 -4.26
CA ALA A 2 15.52 11.72 -3.23
C ALA A 2 14.62 10.59 -2.74
N HIS A 3 15.04 9.34 -2.98
CA HIS A 3 14.47 8.17 -2.31
C HIS A 3 14.66 8.39 -0.79
N PRO A 4 13.60 8.32 0.04
CA PRO A 4 13.77 8.51 1.48
C PRO A 4 14.73 7.44 2.03
N PRO A 5 15.59 7.79 2.99
CA PRO A 5 16.53 6.84 3.57
C PRO A 5 15.77 5.68 4.21
N ARG A 6 16.06 4.46 3.75
CA ARG A 6 15.61 3.19 4.34
C ARG A 6 15.91 3.20 5.84
N ARG A 7 14.91 3.54 6.66
CA ARG A 7 15.04 3.51 8.12
C ARG A 7 15.07 2.04 8.53
N ARG A 8 16.29 1.55 8.81
CA ARG A 8 16.54 0.27 9.47
C ARG A 8 15.89 0.31 10.85
N PHE A 9 14.76 -0.35 11.03
CA PHE A 9 14.22 -0.65 12.35
C PHE A 9 15.03 -1.81 12.93
N SER A 10 16.15 -1.51 13.60
CA SER A 10 16.71 -2.43 14.59
C SER A 10 15.80 -2.36 15.81
N ALA A 11 14.85 -3.30 15.90
CA ALA A 11 14.06 -3.52 17.09
C ALA A 11 14.95 -4.15 18.17
N THR A 12 15.74 -3.33 18.87
CA THR A 12 16.31 -3.72 20.16
C THR A 12 15.28 -3.37 21.24
N LEU A 13 14.32 -4.26 21.45
CA LEU A 13 13.51 -4.26 22.67
C LEU A 13 14.07 -5.38 23.57
N ILE A 14 14.99 -5.02 24.47
CA ILE A 14 15.43 -5.90 25.55
C ILE A 14 14.37 -5.81 26.65
N VAL A 15 13.49 -6.80 26.72
CA VAL A 15 12.73 -7.09 27.95
C VAL A 15 13.45 -8.25 28.63
N VAL A 16 14.24 -7.95 29.66
CA VAL A 16 14.84 -8.95 30.55
C VAL A 16 13.85 -9.20 31.68
N PHE A 17 13.20 -10.35 31.66
CA PHE A 17 12.51 -10.91 32.82
C PHE A 17 13.10 -12.29 33.07
N THR A 18 14.05 -12.37 34.01
CA THR A 18 14.68 -13.62 34.42
C THR A 18 13.84 -14.30 35.51
N LEU A 19 13.27 -15.46 35.19
CA LEU A 19 13.01 -16.50 36.19
C LEU A 19 13.37 -17.86 35.61
N ALA A 20 14.09 -18.63 36.41
CA ALA A 20 14.91 -19.76 36.01
C ALA A 20 14.14 -21.09 35.77
N ALA A 21 14.88 -22.00 35.13
CA ALA A 21 14.75 -23.46 35.13
C ALA A 21 13.80 -24.11 34.11
N GLY A 22 14.32 -24.26 32.88
CA GLY A 22 13.94 -25.32 31.94
C GLY A 22 15.01 -25.41 30.87
N LEU A 23 15.63 -26.57 30.67
CA LEU A 23 16.59 -26.78 29.58
C LEU A 23 15.88 -26.43 28.26
N PRO A 24 16.38 -25.48 27.44
CA PRO A 24 15.79 -25.26 26.13
C PRO A 24 16.12 -26.50 25.28
N ALA A 25 15.08 -27.21 24.84
CA ALA A 25 15.22 -28.06 23.66
C ALA A 25 15.78 -27.18 22.53
N PRO A 26 16.65 -27.70 21.63
CA PRO A 26 17.01 -26.96 20.44
C PRO A 26 15.72 -26.75 19.66
N SER A 27 15.11 -25.58 19.82
CA SER A 27 14.11 -25.10 18.90
C SER A 27 14.89 -24.93 17.61
N TYR A 28 14.77 -25.92 16.72
CA TYR A 28 15.11 -25.75 15.33
C TYR A 28 14.17 -24.64 14.88
N ALA A 29 14.60 -23.39 15.04
CA ALA A 29 13.92 -22.24 14.50
C ALA A 29 13.83 -22.58 13.01
N ALA A 30 12.60 -22.88 12.57
CA ALA A 30 12.33 -23.03 11.17
C ALA A 30 12.95 -21.79 10.50
N PRO A 31 13.73 -21.95 9.42
CA PRO A 31 14.32 -20.80 8.75
C PRO A 31 13.20 -19.80 8.52
N GLU A 32 13.32 -18.64 9.19
CA GLU A 32 12.43 -17.52 8.97
C GLU A 32 12.46 -17.27 7.47
N PRO A 33 11.31 -17.27 6.78
CA PRO A 33 11.30 -17.25 5.33
C PRO A 33 12.16 -16.08 4.88
N GLU A 34 13.27 -16.40 4.20
CA GLU A 34 14.17 -15.39 3.64
C GLU A 34 13.32 -14.55 2.67
N GLN A 35 12.88 -13.39 3.13
CA GLN A 35 12.10 -12.47 2.32
C GLN A 35 13.04 -11.95 1.24
N THR A 36 13.04 -12.62 0.10
CA THR A 36 13.71 -12.15 -1.10
C THR A 36 13.10 -10.77 -1.39
N PRO A 37 13.89 -9.69 -1.48
CA PRO A 37 13.34 -8.39 -1.81
C PRO A 37 12.63 -8.51 -3.15
N ASP A 38 11.31 -8.44 -3.13
CA ASP A 38 10.52 -8.54 -4.34
C ASP A 38 10.67 -7.20 -5.06
N ASP A 39 11.60 -7.16 -6.02
CA ASP A 39 12.12 -5.93 -6.66
C ASP A 39 11.02 -5.10 -7.35
N LEU A 40 9.85 -5.72 -7.57
CA LEU A 40 8.68 -5.10 -8.20
C LEU A 40 7.57 -4.71 -7.22
N THR A 41 7.85 -4.72 -5.91
CA THR A 41 6.88 -4.31 -4.90
C THR A 41 7.01 -2.83 -4.55
N LEU A 42 5.88 -2.13 -4.64
CA LEU A 42 5.74 -0.77 -4.10
C LEU A 42 5.23 -0.86 -2.65
N TRP A 43 6.03 -0.37 -1.70
CA TRP A 43 5.70 -0.37 -0.26
C TRP A 43 5.96 1.00 0.39
N TYR A 44 5.06 1.40 1.29
CA TYR A 44 5.10 2.70 1.97
C TYR A 44 4.76 2.52 3.46
N ASP A 45 5.41 3.31 4.32
CA ASP A 45 5.26 3.23 5.79
C ASP A 45 4.23 4.23 6.36
N LYS A 46 3.57 4.98 5.48
CA LYS A 46 2.61 6.04 5.84
C LYS A 46 1.43 6.07 4.87
N PRO A 47 0.23 6.45 5.36
CA PRO A 47 -0.92 6.71 4.50
C PRO A 47 -0.64 7.82 3.49
N ALA A 48 -1.26 7.73 2.31
CA ALA A 48 -1.26 8.78 1.30
C ALA A 48 -2.07 10.00 1.77
N THR A 49 -1.57 11.18 1.44
CA THR A 49 -2.26 12.47 1.65
C THR A 49 -2.56 13.18 0.33
N ASP A 50 -1.82 12.84 -0.72
CA ASP A 50 -2.00 13.33 -2.08
C ASP A 50 -2.38 12.18 -3.03
N TRP A 51 -3.37 12.43 -3.90
CA TRP A 51 -3.95 11.39 -4.75
C TRP A 51 -3.05 11.01 -5.92
N GLU A 52 -2.33 11.98 -6.48
CA GLU A 52 -1.58 11.82 -7.73
C GLU A 52 -0.22 11.15 -7.48
N THR A 53 0.42 11.51 -6.37
CA THR A 53 1.82 11.14 -6.11
C THR A 53 1.99 10.02 -5.08
N GLN A 54 0.96 9.71 -4.28
CA GLN A 54 1.09 8.81 -3.13
C GLN A 54 0.07 7.67 -3.08
N ALA A 55 -1.14 7.86 -3.63
CA ALA A 55 -2.15 6.83 -3.59
C ALA A 55 -1.81 5.69 -4.58
N LEU A 56 -2.15 4.45 -4.19
CA LEU A 56 -1.77 3.26 -4.97
C LEU A 56 -2.86 2.89 -5.98
N PRO A 57 -2.57 2.87 -7.29
CA PRO A 57 -3.55 2.52 -8.31
C PRO A 57 -3.74 1.01 -8.41
N ILE A 58 -4.99 0.58 -8.49
CA ILE A 58 -5.40 -0.78 -8.86
C ILE A 58 -6.48 -0.72 -9.94
N GLY A 59 -6.61 -1.76 -10.77
CA GLY A 59 -7.68 -1.79 -11.77
C GLY A 59 -7.68 -3.07 -12.61
N ASN A 60 -8.80 -3.30 -13.29
CA ASN A 60 -9.02 -4.44 -14.18
C ASN A 60 -9.33 -4.03 -15.64
N GLY A 61 -9.12 -2.75 -15.97
CA GLY A 61 -9.43 -2.16 -17.28
C GLY A 61 -10.68 -1.28 -17.21
N PRO A 62 -11.91 -1.83 -17.05
CA PRO A 62 -13.12 -1.02 -16.94
C PRO A 62 -13.19 -0.21 -15.64
N LEU A 63 -12.70 -0.78 -14.54
CA LEU A 63 -12.69 -0.14 -13.22
C LEU A 63 -11.25 0.11 -12.77
N GLY A 64 -11.08 1.24 -12.08
CA GLY A 64 -9.86 1.59 -11.38
C GLY A 64 -10.18 2.10 -9.98
N ALA A 65 -9.21 2.00 -9.07
CA ALA A 65 -9.29 2.59 -7.75
C ALA A 65 -7.93 3.10 -7.27
N MET A 66 -7.95 4.10 -6.39
CA MET A 66 -6.78 4.64 -5.71
C MET A 66 -6.91 4.36 -4.20
N ILE A 67 -5.91 3.69 -3.63
CA ILE A 67 -5.88 3.31 -2.21
C ILE A 67 -5.03 4.30 -1.41
N PHE A 68 -5.57 4.82 -0.30
CA PHE A 68 -4.87 5.81 0.53
C PHE A 68 -4.20 5.19 1.77
N GLY A 69 -4.68 4.08 2.30
CA GLY A 69 -4.03 3.37 3.41
C GLY A 69 -4.23 4.01 4.79
N GLY A 70 -5.35 4.70 5.00
CA GLY A 70 -5.66 5.40 6.24
C GLY A 70 -6.00 4.43 7.38
N VAL A 71 -5.26 4.48 8.49
CA VAL A 71 -5.38 3.51 9.59
C VAL A 71 -6.73 3.60 10.33
N ALA A 72 -7.17 4.80 10.68
CA ALA A 72 -8.43 5.01 11.41
C ALA A 72 -9.65 5.06 10.48
N SER A 73 -9.45 5.58 9.27
CA SER A 73 -10.48 5.68 8.24
C SER A 73 -9.79 5.58 6.89
N GLU A 74 -10.24 4.63 6.08
CA GLU A 74 -9.74 4.44 4.73
C GLU A 74 -10.49 5.33 3.73
N ARG A 75 -9.80 5.76 2.68
CA ARG A 75 -10.40 6.43 1.53
C ARG A 75 -9.99 5.67 0.27
N ILE A 76 -10.96 5.05 -0.38
CA ILE A 76 -10.79 4.46 -1.71
C ILE A 76 -11.51 5.34 -2.72
N GLN A 77 -10.77 5.90 -3.67
CA GLN A 77 -11.37 6.58 -4.81
C GLN A 77 -11.59 5.56 -5.93
N PHE A 78 -12.72 5.63 -6.63
CA PHE A 78 -13.04 4.75 -7.77
C PHE A 78 -13.19 5.55 -9.06
N ASN A 79 -12.83 4.90 -10.17
CA ASN A 79 -13.03 5.39 -11.53
C ASN A 79 -13.68 4.29 -12.37
N GLU A 80 -14.59 4.68 -13.26
CA GLU A 80 -15.17 3.82 -14.28
C GLU A 80 -14.86 4.40 -15.66
N LYS A 81 -14.33 3.56 -16.55
CA LYS A 81 -13.89 3.97 -17.90
C LYS A 81 -14.99 4.64 -18.74
N THR A 82 -16.26 4.34 -18.50
CA THR A 82 -17.37 4.81 -19.34
C THR A 82 -18.04 6.09 -18.82
N LEU A 83 -17.68 6.53 -17.62
CA LEU A 83 -18.28 7.70 -16.98
C LEU A 83 -17.68 8.98 -17.56
N TRP A 84 -18.31 9.50 -18.61
CA TRP A 84 -17.95 10.76 -19.25
C TRP A 84 -19.10 11.77 -19.19
N THR A 85 -18.74 13.05 -19.20
CA THR A 85 -19.71 14.14 -19.36
C THR A 85 -19.78 14.54 -20.83
N GLY A 86 -20.95 14.99 -21.29
CA GLY A 86 -21.22 15.26 -22.72
C GLY A 86 -21.84 14.06 -23.45
N GLY A 87 -22.60 14.34 -24.50
CA GLY A 87 -23.34 13.33 -25.28
C GLY A 87 -24.70 13.85 -25.76
N PRO A 88 -25.43 13.05 -26.55
CA PRO A 88 -26.77 13.39 -27.02
C PRO A 88 -27.68 13.81 -25.86
N GLY A 89 -28.14 15.06 -25.86
CA GLY A 89 -28.97 15.64 -24.80
C GLY A 89 -28.26 16.59 -23.83
N SER A 90 -26.93 16.75 -23.92
CA SER A 90 -26.19 17.79 -23.17
C SER A 90 -26.30 19.16 -23.85
N PRO A 91 -26.41 20.28 -23.09
CA PRO A 91 -26.31 21.62 -23.66
C PRO A 91 -24.96 21.78 -24.40
N GLY A 92 -25.01 22.22 -25.66
CA GLY A 92 -23.82 22.40 -26.49
C GLY A 92 -23.28 21.13 -27.17
N TYR A 93 -24.04 20.02 -27.20
CA TYR A 93 -23.67 18.85 -27.99
C TYR A 93 -23.78 19.13 -29.49
N ASP A 94 -22.66 19.01 -30.21
CA ASP A 94 -22.50 19.33 -31.64
C ASP A 94 -22.44 18.09 -32.55
N HIS A 95 -22.87 16.93 -32.02
CA HIS A 95 -22.83 15.64 -32.74
C HIS A 95 -21.44 15.16 -33.15
N GLY A 96 -20.37 15.68 -32.54
CA GLY A 96 -19.00 15.20 -32.74
C GLY A 96 -18.38 15.69 -34.05
N GLY A 97 -18.23 17.02 -34.17
CA GLY A 97 -17.49 17.68 -35.25
C GLY A 97 -15.97 17.57 -35.13
#